data_AF-A0A6B3H8U9-F1
#
_entry.id   AF-A0A6B3H8U9-F1
#
_cell.length_a   1.000
_cell.length_b   1.000
_cell.length_c   1.000
_cell.angle_alpha   90.00
_cell.angle_beta   90.00
_cell.angle_gamma   90.00
#
_symmetry.space_group_name_H-M   'P 1'
#
loop_
_entity.id
_entity.type
_entity.pdbx_description
1 polymer ?
#
loop_
_entity_poly.entity_id
_entity_poly.type
_entity_poly.pdbx_seq_one_letter_code
_entity_poly.pdbx_strand_id
1 'polypeptide(L)' 'DALNSWERLVLDKLVGCGFPAQDARELATTVISAVEGAEVAAQVNRSEEPLLATGRQLARLIRSYGIGSPRPGS' A
#
# COMPACT_ATOMS: atom_id res chain seq x y z
N ASP A 1 13.69 9.11 -9.35
CA ASP A 1 14.17 8.40 -8.14
C ASP A 1 13.50 7.05 -8.00
N ALA A 2 14.14 6.11 -7.31
CA ALA A 2 13.67 4.74 -7.14
C ALA A 2 12.25 4.67 -6.53
N LEU A 3 11.94 5.63 -5.65
CA LEU A 3 10.65 5.75 -4.96
C LEU A 3 9.46 5.95 -5.90
N ASN A 4 9.55 6.93 -6.81
CA ASN A 4 8.51 7.16 -7.83
C ASN A 4 8.34 5.95 -8.76
N SER A 5 9.41 5.16 -8.97
CA SER A 5 9.32 3.92 -9.74
C SER A 5 8.55 2.83 -8.98
N TRP A 6 8.71 2.74 -7.66
CA TRP A 6 8.03 1.74 -6.84
C TRP A 6 6.56 2.08 -6.64
N GLU A 7 6.23 3.35 -6.39
CA GLU A 7 4.83 3.80 -6.30
C GLU A 7 4.07 3.50 -7.60
N ARG A 8 4.70 3.75 -8.76
CA ARG A 8 4.12 3.43 -10.06
C ARG A 8 3.89 1.94 -10.25
N LEU A 9 4.83 1.09 -9.83
CA LEU A 9 4.66 -0.37 -9.90
C LEU A 9 3.50 -0.86 -9.02
N VAL A 10 3.34 -0.30 -7.81
CA VAL A 10 2.22 -0.64 -6.93
C VAL A 10 0.90 -0.16 -7.52
N LEU A 11 0.86 1.06 -8.05
CA LEU A 11 -0.31 1.61 -8.74
C LEU A 11 -0.72 0.73 -9.93
N ASP A 12 0.22 0.42 -10.83
CA ASP A 12 -0.04 -0.41 -12.01
C ASP A 12 -0.55 -1.80 -11.60
N LYS A 13 -0.01 -2.36 -10.51
CA LYS A 13 -0.49 -3.63 -9.96
C LYS A 13 -1.92 -3.54 -9.42
N LEU A 14 -2.24 -2.51 -8.66
CA LEU A 14 -3.58 -2.31 -8.08
C LEU A 14 -4.63 -2.09 -9.18
N VAL A 15 -4.33 -1.26 -10.18
CA VAL A 15 -5.18 -1.06 -11.36
C VAL A 15 -5.36 -2.38 -12.12
N GLY A 16 -4.27 -3.12 -12.35
CA GLY A 16 -4.32 -4.45 -12.99
C GLY A 16 -5.13 -5.50 -12.21
N CYS A 17 -5.31 -5.30 -10.91
CA CYS A 17 -6.17 -6.13 -10.05
C CYS A 17 -7.65 -5.64 -10.01
N GLY A 18 -8.00 -4.58 -10.75
CA GLY A 18 -9.38 -4.09 -10.88
C GLY A 18 -9.79 -3.03 -9.85
N PHE A 19 -8.85 -2.44 -9.12
CA PHE A 19 -9.15 -1.32 -8.22
C PHE A 19 -9.50 -0.05 -9.02
N PRO A 20 -10.46 0.78 -8.56
CA PRO A 20 -10.69 2.10 -9.15
C PRO A 20 -9.39 2.92 -9.17
N ALA A 21 -9.12 3.63 -10.27
CA ALA A 21 -7.83 4.32 -10.46
C ALA A 21 -7.52 5.35 -9.36
N GLN A 22 -8.55 5.99 -8.79
CA GLN A 22 -8.39 6.91 -7.67
C GLN A 22 -7.95 6.16 -6.41
N ASP A 23 -8.72 5.16 -5.99
CA ASP A 23 -8.39 4.32 -4.82
C ASP A 23 -7.01 3.67 -4.97
N ALA A 24 -6.67 3.19 -6.17
CA ALA A 24 -5.38 2.58 -6.46
C ALA A 24 -4.22 3.56 -6.27
N ARG A 25 -4.40 4.84 -6.64
CA ARG A 25 -3.38 5.88 -6.43
C ARG A 25 -3.20 6.18 -4.95
N GLU A 26 -4.30 6.41 -4.24
CA GLU A 26 -4.28 6.70 -2.81
C GLU A 26 -3.68 5.53 -1.99
N LEU A 27 -4.03 4.29 -2.36
CA LEU A 27 -3.45 3.07 -1.78
C LEU A 27 -1.97 2.92 -2.10
N ALA A 28 -1.53 3.22 -3.33
CA ALA A 28 -0.11 3.12 -3.69
C ALA A 28 0.75 4.07 -2.84
N THR A 29 0.35 5.34 -2.71
CA THR A 29 1.02 6.30 -1.83
C THR A 29 1.05 5.81 -0.39
N THR A 30 -0.09 5.30 0.13
CA THR A 30 -0.20 4.79 1.51
C THR A 30 0.74 3.60 1.76
N VAL A 31 0.83 2.67 0.81
CA VAL A 31 1.72 1.49 0.91
C VAL A 31 3.18 1.93 1.00
N ILE A 32 3.61 2.85 0.14
CA ILE A 32 5.00 3.32 0.13
C ILE A 32 5.33 4.05 1.42
N SER A 33 4.52 5.04 1.83
CA SER A 33 4.77 5.79 3.07
C SER A 33 4.81 4.90 4.31
N ALA A 34 3.98 3.85 4.36
CA ALA A 34 3.98 2.90 5.46
C ALA A 34 5.24 2.02 5.47
N VAL A 35 5.71 1.55 4.31
CA VAL A 35 6.95 0.76 4.20
C VAL A 35 8.16 1.58 4.60
N GLU A 36 8.26 2.84 4.16
CA GLU A 36 9.35 3.75 4.54
C GLU A 36 9.36 3.99 6.05
N GLY A 37 8.20 4.30 6.66
CA GLY A 37 8.09 4.46 8.11
C GLY A 37 8.47 3.19 8.87
N ALA A 38 8.11 2.02 8.34
CA ALA A 38 8.47 0.74 8.92
C ALA A 38 9.97 0.43 8.80
N GLU A 39 10.61 0.82 7.69
CA GLU A 39 12.05 0.70 7.51
C GLU A 39 12.81 1.56 8.53
N VAL A 40 12.41 2.82 8.69
CA VAL A 40 13.01 3.72 9.69
C VAL A 40 12.85 3.14 11.10
N ALA A 41 11.65 2.65 11.44
CA ALA A 41 11.41 2.02 12.74
C ALA A 41 12.23 0.73 12.93
N ALA A 42 12.39 -0.09 11.89
CA ALA A 42 13.18 -1.31 11.92
C ALA A 42 14.67 -1.02 12.17
N GLN A 43 15.22 0.01 11.54
CA GLN A 43 16.60 0.47 11.75
C GLN A 43 16.82 0.97 13.17
N VAL A 44 15.91 1.81 13.69
CA VAL A 44 15.96 2.34 15.06
C VAL A 44 15.89 1.21 16.09
N ASN A 45 14.98 0.26 15.89
CA ASN A 45 14.74 -0.83 16.83
C ASN A 45 15.66 -2.05 16.60
N ARG A 46 16.49 -2.02 15.56
CA ARG A 46 17.31 -3.16 15.08
C ARG A 46 16.52 -4.46 15.02
N SER A 47 15.31 -4.38 14.46
CA SER A 47 14.34 -5.46 14.44
C SER A 47 13.55 -5.44 13.14
N GLU A 48 13.26 -6.62 12.58
CA GLU A 48 12.43 -6.77 11.39
C GLU A 48 10.92 -6.65 11.70
N GLU A 49 10.54 -6.71 12.98
CA GLU A 49 9.14 -6.75 13.40
C GLU A 49 8.30 -5.56 12.89
N PRO A 50 8.78 -4.30 12.83
CA PRO A 50 8.03 -3.20 12.24
C PRO A 50 7.66 -3.43 10.77
N LEU A 51 8.58 -3.98 9.96
CA LEU A 51 8.31 -4.32 8.56
C LEU A 51 7.27 -5.43 8.44
N LEU A 52 7.41 -6.49 9.25
CA LEU A 52 6.47 -7.61 9.26
C LEU A 52 5.07 -7.18 9.72
N ALA A 53 4.98 -6.36 10.77
CA ALA A 53 3.73 -5.83 11.28
C ALA A 53 3.04 -4.94 10.25
N THR A 54 3.77 -4.03 9.62
CA THR A 54 3.26 -3.18 8.53
C THR A 54 2.76 -4.01 7.36
N GLY A 55 3.54 -5.01 6.90
CA GLY A 55 3.10 -5.91 5.82
C GLY A 55 1.78 -6.61 6.12
N ARG A 56 1.60 -7.10 7.36
CA ARG A 56 0.33 -7.73 7.78
C ARG A 56 -0.84 -6.74 7.75
N GLN A 57 -0.64 -5.49 8.17
CA GLN A 57 -1.69 -4.47 8.16
C GLN A 57 -2.01 -4.00 6.74
N LEU A 58 -1.00 -3.75 5.90
CA LEU A 58 -1.20 -3.39 4.50
C LEU A 58 -1.96 -4.47 3.74
N ALA A 59 -1.67 -5.75 3.98
CA ALA A 59 -2.43 -6.84 3.37
C ALA A 59 -3.92 -6.85 3.79
N ARG A 60 -4.23 -6.47 5.04
CA ARG A 60 -5.61 -6.33 5.51
C ARG A 60 -6.31 -5.13 4.87
N LEU A 61 -5.62 -4.00 4.80
CA LEU A 61 -6.11 -2.76 4.18
C LEU A 61 -6.41 -2.97 2.70
N ILE A 62 -5.47 -3.51 1.92
CA ILE A 62 -5.67 -3.75 0.48
C ILE A 62 -6.88 -4.68 0.24
N ARG A 63 -7.06 -5.72 1.07
CA ARG A 63 -8.24 -6.59 0.99
C ARG A 63 -9.54 -5.86 1.30
N SER A 64 -9.56 -4.89 2.23
CA SER A 64 -10.79 -4.16 2.54
C SER A 64 -11.25 -3.26 1.39
N TYR A 65 -10.34 -2.85 0.51
CA TYR A 65 -10.68 -2.12 -0.72
C TYR A 65 -11.03 -3.05 -1.90
N GLY A 66 -10.43 -4.25 -1.95
CA GLY A 66 -10.70 -5.25 -3.00
C GLY A 66 -12.03 -6.01 -2.84
N ILE A 67 -12.57 -6.08 -1.62
CA ILE A 67 -13.90 -6.64 -1.35
C ILE A 67 -14.93 -5.53 -1.55
N GLY A 68 -15.31 -5.31 -2.82
CA GLY A 68 -16.48 -4.56 -3.27
C GLY A 68 -16.82 -3.31 -2.47
N SER A 69 -16.28 -2.15 -2.86
CA SER A 69 -16.98 -0.89 -2.60
C SER A 69 -18.11 -0.76 -3.63
N PRO A 70 -19.41 -0.82 -3.25
CA PRO A 70 -20.48 -0.48 -4.17
C PRO A 70 -20.28 0.97 -4.61
N ARG A 71 -20.31 1.24 -5.92
CA ARG A 71 -20.31 2.61 -6.45
C ARG A 71 -21.41 3.43 -5.73
N PRO A 72 -21.10 4.48 -4.96
CA PRO A 72 -22.10 5.47 -4.61
C PRO A 72 -22.36 6.32 -5.84
N GLY A 73 -23.56 6.20 -6.43
CA GLY A 73 -24.07 7.12 -7.44
C GLY A 73 -23.61 6.86 -8.87
N SER A 74 -24.42 6.10 -9.61
CA SER A 74 -24.76 6.40 -11.01
C SER A 74 -25.74 7.56 -11.07
#